data_AF-A0A0S8DVV7-F1
#
_entry.id   AF-A0A0S8DVV7-F1
#
_cell.length_a   1.000
_cell.length_b   1.000
_cell.length_c   1.000
_cell.angle_alpha   90.00
_cell.angle_beta   90.00
_cell.angle_gamma   90.00
#
_symmetry.space_group_name_H-M   'P 1'
#
loop_
_entity.id
_entity.type
_entity.pdbx_description
1 polymer ?
#
loop_
_entity_poly.entity_id
_entity_poly.type
_entity_poly.pdbx_seq_one_letter_code
_entity_poly.pdbx_strand_id
1 'polypeptide(L)'
;MYIIDGADHMTEEAANCLLKTLEEPPKDSALILLASNISRIYPTIISRCQKVPLYPLAEELVKTELMRRYGIDEKKAAYISRFSEGRLGKAIEAVEEEAFVKRDRVVNEFVTPRKLAYEDLWLYNEPREKINDILNTLVIYFRDLLVFNLSKDSNLLVNLDKADEIARNSKRYSVERLEEIMDAILATQDLIRTNANVKIALSHMRLNIT
;
A
#
# COMPACT_ATOMS: atom_id res chain seq x y z
N MET A 1 -20.82 -13.25 20.11
CA MET A 1 -19.54 -12.64 19.72
C MET A 1 -19.82 -11.24 19.23
N TYR A 2 -19.06 -10.24 19.70
CA TYR A 2 -19.18 -8.84 19.34
C TYR A 2 -17.85 -8.34 18.78
N ILE A 3 -17.89 -7.62 17.65
CA ILE A 3 -16.72 -7.02 17.02
C ILE A 3 -16.90 -5.51 17.05
N ILE A 4 -15.93 -4.80 17.61
CA ILE A 4 -15.86 -3.35 17.64
C ILE A 4 -14.70 -2.95 16.74
N ASP A 5 -15.03 -2.40 15.56
CA ASP A 5 -14.04 -1.88 14.63
C ASP A 5 -13.70 -0.42 14.95
N GLY A 6 -12.43 -0.04 14.76
CA GLY A 6 -11.94 1.30 15.06
C GLY A 6 -11.94 1.64 16.55
N ALA A 7 -11.55 0.69 17.41
CA ALA A 7 -11.48 0.88 18.85
C ALA A 7 -10.54 2.04 19.27
N ASP A 8 -9.58 2.38 18.42
CA ASP A 8 -8.67 3.52 18.54
C ASP A 8 -9.29 4.88 18.17
N HIS A 9 -10.56 4.89 17.77
CA HIS A 9 -11.37 6.09 17.54
C HIS A 9 -12.45 6.30 18.61
N MET A 10 -12.53 5.43 19.63
CA MET A 10 -13.50 5.60 20.71
C MET A 10 -13.25 6.91 21.48
N THR A 11 -14.35 7.58 21.82
CA THR A 11 -14.28 8.68 22.79
C THR A 11 -14.03 8.12 24.20
N GLU A 12 -13.65 9.00 25.12
CA GLU A 12 -13.42 8.62 26.51
C GLU A 12 -14.68 8.02 27.16
N GLU A 13 -15.85 8.59 26.87
CA GLU A 13 -17.14 8.12 27.38
C GLU A 13 -17.46 6.72 26.88
N ALA A 14 -17.25 6.46 25.58
CA ALA A 14 -17.46 5.14 24.99
C ALA A 14 -16.53 4.09 25.61
N ALA A 15 -15.25 4.43 25.80
CA ALA A 15 -14.29 3.56 26.45
C ALA A 15 -14.70 3.25 27.90
N ASN A 16 -15.09 4.27 28.68
CA ASN A 16 -15.53 4.10 30.06
C ASN A 16 -16.79 3.23 30.19
N CYS A 17 -17.77 3.39 29.28
CA CYS A 17 -18.94 2.51 29.24
C CYS A 17 -18.56 1.06 28.94
N LEU A 18 -17.57 0.83 28.09
CA LEU A 18 -17.12 -0.51 27.71
C LEU A 18 -16.40 -1.24 28.86
N LEU A 19 -15.74 -0.51 29.78
CA LEU A 19 -14.97 -1.10 30.88
C LEU A 19 -15.79 -2.11 31.70
N LYS A 20 -17.02 -1.76 32.07
CA LYS A 20 -17.89 -2.65 32.85
C LYS A 20 -18.16 -3.97 32.12
N THR A 21 -18.32 -3.91 30.81
CA THR A 21 -18.56 -5.09 29.97
C THR A 21 -17.29 -5.93 29.79
N LEU A 22 -16.10 -5.32 29.83
CA LEU A 22 -14.83 -6.04 29.76
C LEU A 22 -14.47 -6.73 31.09
N GLU A 23 -14.85 -6.14 32.22
CA GLU A 23 -14.63 -6.71 33.55
C GLU A 23 -15.60 -7.86 33.86
N GLU A 24 -16.87 -7.69 33.49
CA GLU A 24 -17.94 -8.66 33.73
C GLU A 24 -18.65 -8.98 32.41
N PRO A 25 -17.97 -9.67 31.47
CA PRO A 25 -18.57 -9.99 30.19
C PRO A 25 -19.79 -10.91 30.37
N PRO A 26 -20.86 -10.75 29.56
CA PRO A 26 -21.98 -11.67 29.56
C PRO A 26 -21.52 -13.13 29.37
N LYS A 27 -22.25 -14.09 29.97
CA LYS A 27 -21.96 -15.52 29.78
C LYS A 27 -21.89 -15.86 28.29
N ASP A 28 -20.90 -16.67 27.93
CA ASP A 28 -20.66 -17.14 26.55
C ASP A 28 -20.47 -16.01 25.52
N SER A 29 -19.97 -14.86 25.95
CA SER A 29 -19.63 -13.75 25.06
C SER A 29 -18.11 -13.66 24.82
N ALA A 30 -17.77 -13.22 23.61
CA ALA A 30 -16.41 -12.85 23.21
C ALA A 30 -16.49 -11.46 22.58
N LEU A 31 -15.65 -10.55 23.06
CA LEU A 31 -15.49 -9.20 22.51
C LEU A 31 -14.16 -9.13 21.76
N ILE A 32 -14.21 -8.68 20.51
CA ILE A 32 -13.04 -8.47 19.66
C ILE A 32 -12.98 -6.98 19.36
N LEU A 33 -11.91 -6.32 19.80
CA LEU A 33 -11.65 -4.91 19.53
C LEU A 33 -10.57 -4.83 18.46
N LEU A 34 -10.90 -4.22 17.32
CA LEU A 34 -9.95 -3.97 16.24
C LEU A 34 -9.41 -2.55 16.38
N ALA A 35 -8.09 -2.41 16.31
CA ALA A 35 -7.42 -1.12 16.45
C ALA A 35 -6.31 -1.02 15.42
N SER A 36 -6.27 0.07 14.65
CA SER A 36 -5.17 0.33 13.72
C SER A 36 -3.94 0.89 14.43
N ASN A 37 -4.13 1.58 15.56
CA ASN A 37 -3.06 2.08 16.39
C ASN A 37 -3.32 1.84 17.89
N ILE A 38 -2.60 0.87 18.45
CA ILE A 38 -2.74 0.50 19.88
C ILE A 38 -2.39 1.66 20.83
N SER A 39 -1.52 2.59 20.44
CA SER A 39 -1.13 3.74 21.27
C SER A 39 -2.24 4.77 21.44
N ARG A 40 -3.29 4.71 20.62
CA ARG A 40 -4.48 5.55 20.73
C ARG A 40 -5.58 4.92 21.60
N ILE A 41 -5.41 3.67 22.02
CA ILE A 41 -6.36 3.01 22.91
C ILE A 41 -6.03 3.37 24.36
N TYR A 42 -7.06 3.63 25.16
CA TYR A 42 -6.91 3.91 26.59
C TYR A 42 -6.23 2.76 27.34
N PRO A 43 -5.23 3.03 28.20
CA PRO A 43 -4.52 2.00 28.97
C PRO A 43 -5.43 1.10 29.83
N THR A 44 -6.58 1.63 30.26
CA THR A 44 -7.59 0.93 31.06
C THR A 44 -8.28 -0.18 30.26
N ILE A 45 -8.53 0.02 28.96
CA ILE A 45 -9.02 -0.99 28.03
C ILE A 45 -7.92 -2.03 27.77
N ILE A 46 -6.70 -1.54 27.46
CA ILE A 46 -5.56 -2.41 27.12
C ILE A 46 -5.25 -3.42 28.25
N SER A 47 -5.33 -2.99 29.51
CA SER A 47 -5.06 -3.85 30.67
C SER A 47 -6.09 -4.97 30.89
N ARG A 48 -7.26 -4.90 30.25
CA ARG A 48 -8.35 -5.87 30.35
C ARG A 48 -8.54 -6.72 29.09
N CYS A 49 -7.72 -6.50 28.07
CA CYS A 49 -7.77 -7.22 26.80
C CYS A 49 -6.50 -8.04 26.58
N GLN A 50 -6.64 -9.22 25.96
CA GLN A 50 -5.49 -9.92 25.41
C GLN A 50 -5.08 -9.27 24.08
N LYS A 51 -3.81 -8.87 23.97
CA LYS A 51 -3.25 -8.31 22.74
C LYS A 51 -2.95 -9.43 21.75
N VAL A 52 -3.50 -9.30 20.54
CA VAL A 52 -3.19 -10.19 19.41
C VAL A 52 -2.69 -9.30 18.27
N PRO A 53 -1.36 -9.06 18.18
CA PRO A 53 -0.83 -8.26 17.08
C PRO A 53 -0.95 -9.02 15.76
N LEU A 54 -1.45 -8.33 14.73
CA LEU A 54 -1.49 -8.84 13.36
C LEU A 54 -0.33 -8.21 12.59
N TYR A 55 0.70 -9.01 12.33
CA TYR A 55 1.85 -8.56 11.56
C TYR A 55 1.64 -8.83 10.07
N PRO A 56 2.22 -7.99 9.18
CA PRO A 56 2.27 -8.28 7.76
C PRO A 56 2.87 -9.66 7.48
N LEU A 57 2.29 -10.37 6.51
CA LEU A 57 2.83 -11.65 6.06
C LEU A 57 4.13 -11.45 5.28
N ALA A 58 5.01 -12.45 5.36
CA ALA A 58 6.17 -12.52 4.48
C ALA A 58 5.72 -12.55 3.01
N GLU A 59 6.41 -11.81 2.16
CA GLU A 59 6.07 -11.68 0.73
C GLU A 59 6.01 -13.03 0.02
N GLU A 60 6.96 -13.93 0.30
CA GLU A 60 6.99 -15.28 -0.26
C GLU A 60 5.77 -16.14 0.13
N LEU A 61 5.24 -15.95 1.34
CA LEU A 61 4.01 -16.62 1.77
C LEU A 61 2.80 -16.10 1.00
N VAL A 62 2.70 -14.79 0.81
CA VAL A 62 1.63 -14.18 0.00
C VAL A 62 1.73 -14.68 -1.45
N LYS A 63 2.91 -14.61 -2.07
CA LYS A 63 3.16 -15.09 -3.44
C LYS A 63 2.72 -16.55 -3.61
N THR A 64 3.19 -17.43 -2.73
CA THR A 64 2.87 -18.87 -2.75
C THR A 64 1.36 -19.11 -2.62
N GLU A 65 0.70 -18.38 -1.72
CA GLU A 65 -0.73 -18.57 -1.49
C GLU A 65 -1.58 -18.06 -2.65
N LEU A 66 -1.18 -16.96 -3.27
CA LEU A 66 -1.85 -16.45 -4.48
C LEU A 66 -1.73 -17.45 -5.63
N MET A 67 -0.53 -18.00 -5.88
CA MET A 67 -0.33 -19.02 -6.91
C MET A 67 -1.17 -20.26 -6.63
N ARG A 68 -1.19 -20.73 -5.38
CA ARG A 68 -1.87 -21.97 -4.99
C ARG A 68 -3.40 -21.85 -5.01
N ARG A 69 -3.96 -20.77 -4.47
CA ARG A 69 -5.44 -20.62 -4.33
C ARG A 69 -6.09 -19.93 -5.51
N TYR A 70 -5.40 -18.98 -6.13
CA TYR A 70 -5.96 -18.13 -7.20
C TYR A 70 -5.41 -18.49 -8.58
N GLY A 71 -4.45 -19.42 -8.66
CA GLY A 71 -3.94 -19.92 -9.94
C GLY A 71 -3.22 -18.87 -10.79
N ILE A 72 -2.78 -17.76 -10.18
CA ILE A 72 -2.07 -16.70 -10.89
C ILE A 72 -0.62 -17.12 -11.16
N ASP A 73 -0.06 -16.65 -12.28
CA ASP A 73 1.32 -16.94 -12.65
C ASP A 73 2.32 -16.29 -11.69
N GLU A 74 3.55 -16.84 -11.64
CA GLU A 74 4.60 -16.40 -10.72
C GLU A 74 4.95 -14.91 -10.87
N LYS A 75 4.95 -14.36 -12.09
CA LYS A 75 5.30 -12.95 -12.32
C LYS A 75 4.23 -12.03 -11.75
N LYS A 76 2.94 -12.36 -11.97
CA LYS A 76 1.83 -11.65 -11.34
C LYS A 76 1.86 -11.78 -9.83
N ALA A 77 2.11 -12.98 -9.32
CA ALA A 77 2.18 -13.23 -7.89
C ALA A 77 3.28 -12.43 -7.22
N ALA A 78 4.47 -12.33 -7.82
CA ALA A 78 5.60 -11.56 -7.29
C ALA A 78 5.28 -10.05 -7.21
N TYR A 79 4.66 -9.49 -8.24
CA TYR A 79 4.21 -8.09 -8.21
C TYR A 79 3.14 -7.87 -7.13
N ILE A 80 2.08 -8.69 -7.12
CA ILE A 80 0.96 -8.52 -6.19
C ILE A 80 1.42 -8.73 -4.75
N SER A 81 2.30 -9.69 -4.47
CA SER A 81 2.83 -9.91 -3.12
C SER A 81 3.57 -8.70 -2.59
N ARG A 82 4.37 -8.03 -3.44
CA ARG A 82 5.05 -6.79 -3.07
C ARG A 82 4.07 -5.63 -2.91
N PHE A 83 3.17 -5.44 -3.87
CA PHE A 83 2.14 -4.40 -3.87
C PHE A 83 1.22 -4.45 -2.64
N SER A 84 1.03 -5.65 -2.10
CA SER A 84 0.12 -5.90 -0.98
C SER A 84 0.76 -5.64 0.38
N GLU A 85 2.08 -5.42 0.46
CA GLU A 85 2.80 -5.10 1.71
C GLU A 85 2.47 -6.09 2.84
N GLY A 86 2.36 -7.38 2.51
CA GLY A 86 2.03 -8.46 3.46
C GLY A 86 0.56 -8.52 3.91
N ARG A 87 -0.33 -7.67 3.37
CA ARG A 87 -1.78 -7.70 3.62
C ARG A 87 -2.48 -8.65 2.65
N LEU A 88 -2.76 -9.88 3.08
CA LEU A 88 -3.36 -10.90 2.21
C LEU A 88 -4.70 -10.44 1.59
N GLY A 89 -5.57 -9.77 2.36
CA GLY A 89 -6.84 -9.24 1.83
C GLY A 89 -6.64 -8.27 0.66
N LYS A 90 -5.64 -7.38 0.76
CA LYS A 90 -5.25 -6.46 -0.33
C LYS A 90 -4.73 -7.22 -1.56
N ALA A 91 -4.00 -8.31 -1.33
CA ALA A 91 -3.50 -9.17 -2.40
C ALA A 91 -4.63 -9.85 -3.17
N ILE A 92 -5.65 -10.33 -2.45
CA ILE A 92 -6.83 -10.96 -3.03
C ILE A 92 -7.62 -9.93 -3.86
N GLU A 93 -7.89 -8.75 -3.28
CA GLU A 93 -8.56 -7.64 -3.97
C GLU A 93 -7.78 -7.23 -5.24
N ALA A 94 -6.45 -7.17 -5.17
CA ALA A 94 -5.61 -6.84 -6.32
C ALA A 94 -5.70 -7.86 -7.45
N VAL A 95 -5.92 -9.14 -7.14
CA VAL A 95 -6.19 -10.17 -8.15
C VAL A 95 -7.55 -9.93 -8.80
N GLU A 96 -8.58 -9.67 -7.99
CA GLU A 96 -9.96 -9.46 -8.46
C GLU A 96 -10.13 -8.18 -9.29
N GLU A 97 -9.43 -7.11 -8.94
CA GLU A 97 -9.50 -5.81 -9.60
C GLU A 97 -8.55 -5.64 -10.80
N GLU A 98 -7.93 -6.72 -11.27
CA GLU A 98 -6.95 -6.68 -12.36
C GLU A 98 -5.83 -5.65 -12.11
N ALA A 99 -5.22 -5.66 -10.91
CA ALA A 99 -4.20 -4.68 -10.53
C ALA A 99 -3.04 -4.58 -11.53
N PHE A 100 -2.78 -5.64 -12.31
CA PHE A 100 -1.82 -5.64 -13.41
C PHE A 100 -2.15 -4.65 -14.53
N VAL A 101 -3.43 -4.55 -14.92
CA VAL A 101 -3.90 -3.60 -15.95
C VAL A 101 -3.82 -2.17 -15.41
N LYS A 102 -4.22 -1.96 -14.15
CA LYS A 102 -4.08 -0.67 -13.48
C LYS A 102 -2.62 -0.24 -13.40
N ARG A 103 -1.71 -1.16 -13.07
CA ARG A 103 -0.26 -0.93 -13.05
C ARG A 103 0.23 -0.43 -14.40
N ASP A 104 -0.13 -1.10 -15.48
CA ASP A 104 0.33 -0.72 -16.82
C ASP A 104 -0.14 0.69 -17.20
N ARG A 105 -1.38 1.05 -16.85
CA ARG A 105 -1.88 2.42 -17.02
C ARG A 105 -1.05 3.44 -16.25
N VAL A 106 -0.77 3.16 -14.98
CA VAL A 106 0.03 4.04 -14.10
C VAL A 106 1.45 4.20 -14.66
N VAL A 107 2.14 3.11 -14.97
CA VAL A 107 3.51 3.15 -15.51
C VAL A 107 3.56 3.92 -16.83
N ASN A 108 2.62 3.65 -17.74
CA ASN A 108 2.56 4.34 -19.02
C ASN A 108 2.37 5.85 -18.87
N GLU A 109 1.61 6.28 -17.87
CA GLU A 109 1.33 7.71 -17.67
C GLU A 109 2.49 8.48 -17.04
N PHE A 110 3.19 7.88 -16.08
CA PHE A 110 4.23 8.57 -15.30
C PHE A 110 5.65 8.37 -15.84
N VAL A 111 5.91 7.29 -16.58
CA VAL A 111 7.27 6.93 -17.04
C VAL A 111 7.44 7.20 -18.52
N THR A 112 6.40 6.99 -19.32
CA THR A 112 6.48 7.23 -20.77
C THR A 112 6.39 8.74 -21.04
N PRO A 113 7.32 9.32 -21.82
CA PRO A 113 7.37 10.75 -22.04
C PRO A 113 6.15 11.19 -22.86
N ARG A 114 5.13 11.71 -22.18
CA ARG A 114 4.01 12.42 -22.78
C ARG A 114 3.85 13.78 -22.12
N LYS A 115 3.71 14.83 -22.94
CA LYS A 115 3.11 16.10 -22.50
C LYS A 115 1.63 15.86 -22.25
N LEU A 116 1.28 15.27 -21.12
CA LEU A 116 -0.10 15.28 -20.63
C LEU A 116 -0.38 16.66 -20.05
N ALA A 117 -1.50 17.27 -20.40
CA ALA A 117 -1.95 18.49 -19.75
C ALA A 117 -2.15 18.24 -18.25
N TYR A 118 -2.01 19.29 -17.44
CA TYR A 118 -2.14 19.20 -15.98
C TYR A 118 -3.57 18.82 -15.54
N GLU A 119 -4.54 19.09 -16.39
CA GLU A 119 -5.97 19.01 -16.13
C GLU A 119 -6.57 17.61 -16.37
N ASP A 120 -5.82 16.70 -17.02
CA ASP A 120 -6.33 15.39 -17.49
C ASP A 120 -5.91 14.18 -16.62
N LEU A 121 -5.34 14.41 -15.44
CA LEU A 121 -4.95 13.32 -14.54
C LEU A 121 -6.21 12.61 -14.01
N TRP A 122 -6.52 11.44 -14.56
CA TRP A 122 -7.60 10.58 -14.08
C TRP A 122 -7.48 10.26 -12.59
N LEU A 123 -6.24 10.29 -12.07
CA LEU A 123 -5.91 10.13 -10.66
C LEU A 123 -6.67 11.08 -9.73
N TYR A 124 -7.06 12.27 -10.21
CA TYR A 124 -7.83 13.23 -9.42
C TYR A 124 -9.26 12.79 -9.12
N ASN A 125 -9.76 11.79 -9.83
CA ASN A 125 -11.09 11.24 -9.63
C ASN A 125 -11.06 9.92 -8.83
N GLU A 126 -9.88 9.43 -8.46
CA GLU A 126 -9.74 8.20 -7.70
C GLU A 126 -9.98 8.43 -6.20
N PRO A 127 -10.57 7.44 -5.49
CA PRO A 127 -10.65 7.47 -4.04
C PRO A 127 -9.25 7.57 -3.42
N ARG A 128 -9.14 8.30 -2.29
CA ARG A 128 -7.87 8.51 -1.58
C ARG A 128 -7.13 7.20 -1.25
N GLU A 129 -7.87 6.15 -0.94
CA GLU A 129 -7.33 4.82 -0.68
C GLU A 129 -6.63 4.23 -1.92
N LYS A 130 -7.28 4.34 -3.09
CA LYS A 130 -6.72 3.87 -4.38
C LYS A 130 -5.56 4.74 -4.87
N ILE A 131 -5.49 6.01 -4.46
CA ILE A 131 -4.33 6.85 -4.77
C ILE A 131 -3.07 6.32 -4.11
N ASN A 132 -3.13 5.85 -2.86
CA ASN A 132 -1.96 5.25 -2.20
C ASN A 132 -1.46 4.00 -2.94
N ASP A 133 -2.37 3.20 -3.49
CA ASP A 133 -2.03 2.04 -4.31
C ASP A 133 -1.33 2.45 -5.62
N ILE A 134 -1.79 3.54 -6.23
CA ILE A 134 -1.15 4.10 -7.43
C ILE A 134 0.26 4.61 -7.10
N LEU A 135 0.42 5.31 -5.98
CA LEU A 135 1.75 5.74 -5.52
C LEU A 135 2.65 4.55 -5.20
N ASN A 136 2.14 3.50 -4.55
CA ASN A 136 2.91 2.29 -4.26
C ASN A 136 3.35 1.59 -5.56
N THR A 137 2.48 1.58 -6.57
CA THR A 137 2.83 1.07 -7.91
C THR A 137 4.02 1.81 -8.51
N LEU A 138 4.04 3.15 -8.39
CA LEU A 138 5.18 3.96 -8.84
C LEU A 138 6.44 3.66 -8.04
N VAL A 139 6.34 3.57 -6.71
CA VAL A 139 7.50 3.22 -5.85
C VAL A 139 8.11 1.89 -6.29
N ILE A 140 7.30 0.85 -6.49
CA ILE A 140 7.77 -0.48 -6.91
C ILE A 140 8.46 -0.39 -8.28
N TYR A 141 7.90 0.35 -9.22
CA TYR A 141 8.49 0.49 -10.56
C TYR A 141 9.80 1.29 -10.56
N PHE A 142 9.85 2.45 -9.89
CA PHE A 142 11.08 3.25 -9.78
C PHE A 142 12.17 2.53 -8.97
N ARG A 143 11.78 1.74 -7.95
CA ARG A 143 12.69 0.83 -7.25
C ARG A 143 13.31 -0.19 -8.20
N ASP A 144 12.54 -0.77 -9.11
CA ASP A 144 13.07 -1.71 -10.11
C ASP A 144 14.02 -1.02 -11.10
N LEU A 145 13.74 0.22 -11.52
CA LEU A 145 14.68 1.01 -12.32
C LEU A 145 16.00 1.24 -11.57
N LEU A 146 15.94 1.59 -10.29
CA LEU A 146 17.10 1.81 -9.43
C LEU A 146 17.90 0.52 -9.24
N VAL A 147 17.24 -0.57 -8.86
CA VAL A 147 17.87 -1.88 -8.68
C VAL A 147 18.52 -2.36 -9.97
N PHE A 148 17.86 -2.22 -11.11
CA PHE A 148 18.44 -2.58 -12.40
C PHE A 148 19.63 -1.67 -12.76
N ASN A 149 19.58 -0.37 -12.42
CA ASN A 149 20.68 0.53 -12.68
C ASN A 149 21.96 0.14 -11.92
N LEU A 150 21.82 -0.34 -10.68
CA LEU A 150 22.92 -0.74 -9.82
C LEU A 150 23.41 -2.17 -10.09
N SER A 151 22.51 -3.12 -10.28
CA SER A 151 22.84 -4.56 -10.34
C SER A 151 22.96 -5.12 -11.76
N LYS A 152 22.22 -4.54 -12.73
CA LYS A 152 22.00 -5.10 -14.07
C LYS A 152 21.38 -6.51 -14.08
N ASP A 153 20.84 -6.97 -12.95
CA ASP A 153 20.23 -8.28 -12.81
C ASP A 153 18.70 -8.18 -12.85
N SER A 154 18.10 -8.78 -13.87
CA SER A 154 16.64 -8.81 -14.03
C SER A 154 15.94 -9.72 -13.01
N ASN A 155 16.63 -10.65 -12.36
CA ASN A 155 16.03 -11.55 -11.36
C ASN A 155 15.70 -10.85 -10.04
N LEU A 156 16.27 -9.66 -9.81
CA LEU A 156 16.03 -8.85 -8.61
C LEU A 156 14.81 -7.92 -8.75
N LEU A 157 14.18 -7.90 -9.93
CA LEU A 157 13.04 -7.04 -10.23
C LEU A 157 11.74 -7.66 -9.73
N VAL A 158 10.84 -6.79 -9.27
CA VAL A 158 9.47 -7.19 -8.90
C VAL A 158 8.61 -7.31 -10.16
N ASN A 159 8.74 -6.36 -11.09
CA ASN A 159 8.04 -6.33 -12.36
C ASN A 159 8.79 -7.17 -13.42
N LEU A 160 8.95 -8.47 -13.17
CA LEU A 160 9.68 -9.40 -14.05
C LEU A 160 9.12 -9.44 -15.47
N ASP A 161 7.81 -9.23 -15.64
CA ASP A 161 7.17 -9.15 -16.96
C ASP A 161 7.51 -7.88 -17.73
N LYS A 162 8.02 -6.84 -17.05
CA LYS A 162 8.46 -5.56 -17.64
C LYS A 162 9.98 -5.41 -17.67
N ALA A 163 10.76 -6.49 -17.47
CA ALA A 163 12.23 -6.42 -17.40
C ALA A 163 12.86 -5.69 -18.59
N ASP A 164 12.40 -5.96 -19.83
CA ASP A 164 12.92 -5.29 -21.03
C ASP A 164 12.58 -3.79 -21.06
N GLU A 165 11.39 -3.41 -20.58
CA GLU A 165 10.95 -2.02 -20.48
C GLU A 165 11.78 -1.27 -19.44
N ILE A 166 12.01 -1.88 -18.27
CA ILE A 166 12.86 -1.38 -17.20
C ILE A 166 14.31 -1.23 -17.67
N ALA A 167 14.84 -2.20 -18.41
CA ALA A 167 16.20 -2.12 -18.97
C ALA A 167 16.37 -0.97 -19.98
N ARG A 168 15.31 -0.61 -20.72
CA ARG A 168 15.31 0.56 -21.61
C ARG A 168 15.16 1.87 -20.82
N ASN A 169 14.19 1.92 -19.90
CA ASN A 169 13.87 3.14 -19.16
C ASN A 169 14.94 3.52 -18.13
N SER A 170 15.63 2.54 -17.53
CA SER A 170 16.70 2.78 -16.55
C SER A 170 17.84 3.65 -17.12
N LYS A 171 18.10 3.58 -18.43
CA LYS A 171 19.09 4.43 -19.12
C LYS A 171 18.73 5.91 -19.16
N ARG A 172 17.46 6.27 -18.92
CA ARG A 172 16.96 7.66 -18.96
C ARG A 172 17.17 8.41 -17.64
N TYR A 173 17.46 7.70 -16.55
CA TYR A 173 17.55 8.26 -15.21
C TYR A 173 18.91 7.92 -14.60
N SER A 174 19.53 8.90 -13.93
CA SER A 174 20.66 8.62 -13.04
C SER A 174 20.16 8.00 -11.74
N VAL A 175 21.08 7.44 -10.94
CA VAL A 175 20.75 6.88 -9.63
C VAL A 175 20.20 7.97 -8.70
N GLU A 176 20.86 9.13 -8.67
CA GLU A 176 20.46 10.28 -7.85
C GLU A 176 19.07 10.77 -8.24
N ARG A 177 18.77 10.83 -9.55
CA ARG A 177 17.43 11.21 -10.01
C ARG A 177 16.35 10.22 -9.60
N LEU A 178 16.66 8.92 -9.58
CA LEU A 178 15.72 7.90 -9.13
C LEU A 178 15.45 8.01 -7.63
N GLU A 179 16.46 8.31 -6.82
CA GLU A 179 16.31 8.58 -5.39
C GLU A 179 15.41 9.80 -5.15
N GLU A 180 15.66 10.93 -5.83
CA GLU A 180 14.82 12.14 -5.74
C GLU A 180 13.35 11.85 -6.09
N ILE A 181 13.11 11.07 -7.15
CA ILE A 181 11.76 10.68 -7.58
C ILE A 181 11.10 9.83 -6.50
N MET A 182 11.80 8.84 -5.97
CA MET A 182 11.26 7.97 -4.92
C MET A 182 10.92 8.77 -3.66
N ASP A 183 11.80 9.67 -3.23
CA ASP A 183 11.57 10.54 -2.07
C ASP A 183 10.35 11.44 -2.28
N ALA A 184 10.17 11.99 -3.49
CA ALA A 184 9.00 12.80 -3.83
C ALA A 184 7.69 11.98 -3.75
N ILE A 185 7.70 10.72 -4.19
CA ILE A 185 6.53 9.83 -4.13
C ILE A 185 6.21 9.47 -2.66
N LEU A 186 7.22 9.11 -1.87
CA LEU A 186 7.06 8.76 -0.45
C LEU A 186 6.56 9.97 0.38
N ALA A 187 7.13 11.15 0.17
CA ALA A 187 6.65 12.38 0.81
C ALA A 187 5.18 12.67 0.44
N THR A 188 4.79 12.38 -0.80
CA THR A 188 3.39 12.54 -1.25
C THR A 188 2.45 11.56 -0.54
N GLN A 189 2.86 10.30 -0.33
CA GLN A 189 2.09 9.34 0.47
C GLN A 189 1.89 9.82 1.92
N ASP A 190 2.92 10.39 2.53
CA ASP A 190 2.84 10.94 3.90
C ASP A 190 1.91 12.17 3.99
N LEU A 191 1.98 13.07 3.01
CA LEU A 191 1.07 14.23 2.90
C LEU A 191 -0.38 13.76 2.73
N ILE A 192 -0.61 12.77 1.86
CA ILE A 192 -1.94 12.21 1.69
C ILE A 192 -2.38 11.59 3.00
N ARG A 193 -1.58 10.78 3.70
CA ARG A 193 -1.95 10.19 5.00
C ARG A 193 -2.36 11.23 6.04
N THR A 194 -1.66 12.38 6.08
CA THR A 194 -1.89 13.47 7.05
C THR A 194 -3.00 14.46 6.67
N ASN A 195 -3.83 14.12 5.68
CA ASN A 195 -5.01 14.89 5.28
C ASN A 195 -4.73 16.19 4.49
N ALA A 196 -3.61 16.22 3.76
CA ALA A 196 -3.35 17.27 2.79
C ALA A 196 -4.30 17.21 1.58
N ASN A 197 -4.39 18.31 0.84
CA ASN A 197 -5.11 18.36 -0.42
C ASN A 197 -4.41 17.47 -1.46
N VAL A 198 -5.06 16.36 -1.78
CA VAL A 198 -4.58 15.32 -2.69
C VAL A 198 -4.16 15.88 -4.06
N LYS A 199 -4.93 16.80 -4.63
CA LYS A 199 -4.62 17.37 -5.96
C LYS A 199 -3.31 18.14 -5.95
N ILE A 200 -3.08 18.94 -4.91
CA ILE A 200 -1.85 19.73 -4.75
C ILE A 200 -0.65 18.81 -4.52
N ALA A 201 -0.80 17.78 -3.68
CA ALA A 201 0.27 16.83 -3.39
C ALA A 201 0.72 16.09 -4.66
N LEU A 202 -0.24 15.57 -5.43
CA LEU A 202 0.03 14.86 -6.70
C LEU A 202 0.62 15.77 -7.77
N SER A 203 0.15 17.01 -7.84
CA SER A 203 0.67 18.05 -8.73
C SER A 203 2.16 18.29 -8.47
N HIS A 204 2.53 18.51 -7.21
CA HIS A 204 3.92 18.73 -6.81
C HIS A 204 4.80 17.51 -7.09
N MET A 205 4.32 16.31 -6.77
CA MET A 205 5.03 15.06 -7.07
C MET A 205 5.37 14.92 -8.56
N ARG A 206 4.39 15.19 -9.44
CA ARG A 206 4.55 15.01 -10.88
C ARG A 206 5.64 15.90 -11.48
N LEU A 207 5.77 17.14 -11.00
CA LEU A 207 6.83 18.06 -11.41
C LEU A 207 8.23 17.49 -11.09
N ASN A 208 8.35 16.72 -10.01
CA ASN A 208 9.60 16.07 -9.62
C ASN A 208 9.86 14.75 -10.36
N ILE A 209 8.86 14.17 -11.05
CA ILE A 209 9.02 12.94 -11.85
C ILE A 209 9.39 13.24 -13.30
N THR A 210 8.90 14.37 -13.84
CA THR A 210 9.12 14.79 -15.23
C THR A 210 10.55 15.30 -15.44
#